data_AF-A0A1F9HQZ3-F1
#
_entry.id   AF-A0A1F9HQZ3-F1
#
_cell.length_a   1.000
_cell.length_b   1.000
_cell.length_c   1.000
_cell.angle_alpha   90.00
_cell.angle_beta   90.00
_cell.angle_gamma   90.00
#
_symmetry.space_group_name_H-M   'P 1'
#
loop_
_entity.id
_entity.type
_entity.pdbx_description
1 polymer ?
#
loop_
_entity_poly.entity_id
_entity_poly.type
_entity_poly.pdbx_seq_one_letter_code
_entity_poly.pdbx_strand_id
1 'polypeptide(L)'
;MWNSFKQRSLFFVVLTLLAGGASLWSLWRNHFMIAALSAQGLVFSVILGWAAAQYPFLIFPLSMEAVKAPPAVLWAMIWSLAFGSVLLIPSLAFLLYLFKGKKPL
;
A
#
# COMPACT_ATOMS: atom_id res chain seq x y z
N MET A 1 -4.85 -18.48 18.16
CA MET A 1 -4.93 -17.06 17.69
C MET A 1 -3.57 -16.47 17.32
N TRP A 2 -2.57 -16.50 18.22
CA TRP A 2 -1.28 -15.81 17.99
C TRP A 2 -0.40 -16.39 16.86
N ASN A 3 -0.52 -17.68 16.56
CA ASN A 3 0.37 -18.36 15.59
C ASN A 3 0.04 -17.98 14.12
N SER A 4 -1.24 -17.82 13.78
CA SER A 4 -1.66 -17.32 12.45
C SER A 4 -1.29 -15.85 12.24
N PHE A 5 -1.30 -15.07 13.33
CA PHE A 5 -0.93 -13.66 13.36
C PHE A 5 0.55 -13.47 13.00
N LYS A 6 1.42 -14.29 13.60
CA LYS A 6 2.87 -14.30 13.35
C LYS A 6 3.17 -14.71 11.92
N GLN A 7 2.60 -15.81 11.43
CA GLN A 7 3.01 -16.36 10.12
C GLN A 7 2.63 -15.47 8.93
N ARG A 8 1.47 -14.78 8.98
CA ARG A 8 1.02 -13.89 7.88
C ARG A 8 1.73 -12.54 7.87
N SER A 9 1.92 -11.93 9.05
CA SER A 9 2.61 -10.64 9.15
C SER A 9 4.10 -10.74 8.89
N LEU A 10 4.75 -11.86 9.27
CA LEU A 10 6.17 -12.11 9.00
C LEU A 10 6.50 -12.04 7.50
N PHE A 11 5.61 -12.52 6.63
CA PHE A 11 5.81 -12.43 5.18
C PHE A 11 5.90 -10.98 4.71
N PHE A 12 4.98 -10.12 5.16
CA PHE A 12 4.99 -8.69 4.81
C PHE A 12 6.18 -7.95 5.44
N VAL A 13 6.62 -8.34 6.64
CA VAL A 13 7.81 -7.78 7.28
C VAL A 13 9.07 -8.13 6.49
N VAL A 14 9.23 -9.39 6.06
CA VAL A 14 10.35 -9.81 5.21
C VAL A 14 10.32 -9.06 3.88
N LEU A 15 9.15 -8.94 3.25
CA LEU A 15 9.00 -8.19 2.00
C LEU A 15 9.37 -6.70 2.16
N THR A 16 8.97 -6.09 3.27
CA THR A 16 9.33 -4.70 3.63
C THR A 16 10.84 -4.55 3.81
N LEU A 17 11.48 -5.46 4.53
CA LEU A 17 12.93 -5.46 4.73
C LEU A 17 13.69 -5.59 3.40
N LEU A 18 13.23 -6.47 2.51
CA LEU A 18 13.82 -6.65 1.18
C LEU A 18 13.63 -5.40 0.30
N ALA A 19 12.43 -4.81 0.29
CA ALA A 19 12.15 -3.58 -0.45
C ALA A 19 13.00 -2.40 0.07
N GLY A 20 13.19 -2.30 1.39
CA GLY A 20 14.02 -1.27 2.01
C GLY A 20 15.50 -1.45 1.70
N GLY A 21 16.00 -2.68 1.80
CA GLY A 21 17.37 -3.03 1.41
C GLY A 21 17.63 -2.75 -0.08
N ALA A 22 16.68 -3.11 -0.95
CA ALA A 22 16.75 -2.80 -2.38
C ALA A 22 16.78 -1.30 -2.65
N SER A 23 16.01 -0.50 -1.91
CA SER A 23 16.00 0.95 -2.01
C SER A 23 17.35 1.57 -1.63
N LEU A 24 17.92 1.15 -0.50
CA LEU A 24 19.23 1.62 -0.03
C LEU A 24 20.34 1.23 -1.00
N TRP A 25 20.33 0.00 -1.49
CA TRP A 25 21.30 -0.50 -2.45
C TRP A 25 21.20 0.22 -3.80
N SER A 26 19.99 0.47 -4.28
CA SER A 26 19.73 1.18 -5.52
C SER A 26 20.14 2.66 -5.45
N LEU A 27 19.94 3.30 -4.30
CA LEU A 27 20.44 4.66 -4.02
C LEU A 27 21.97 4.69 -4.06
N TRP A 28 22.63 3.71 -3.44
CA TRP A 28 24.09 3.61 -3.45
C TRP A 28 24.67 3.42 -4.87
N ARG A 29 23.90 2.81 -5.78
CA ARG A 29 24.24 2.68 -7.20
C ARG A 29 23.76 3.83 -8.10
N ASN A 30 23.27 4.95 -7.54
CA ASN A 30 22.76 6.12 -8.27
C ASN A 30 21.54 5.85 -9.19
N HIS A 31 20.79 4.76 -8.97
CA HIS A 31 19.60 4.43 -9.75
C HIS A 31 18.31 4.96 -9.09
N PHE A 32 18.13 6.29 -9.11
CA PHE A 32 17.05 6.98 -8.38
C PHE A 32 15.62 6.53 -8.74
N MET A 33 15.36 6.06 -9.96
CA MET A 33 14.02 5.56 -10.34
C MET A 33 13.67 4.24 -9.64
N ILE A 34 14.63 3.31 -9.58
CA ILE A 34 14.42 2.01 -8.95
C ILE A 34 14.32 2.19 -7.43
N ALA A 35 15.17 3.04 -6.85
CA ALA A 35 15.10 3.42 -5.43
C ALA A 35 13.71 3.99 -5.06
N ALA A 36 13.15 4.88 -5.89
CA ALA A 36 11.83 5.44 -5.65
C ALA A 36 10.70 4.38 -5.70
N LEU A 37 10.73 3.47 -6.68
CA LEU A 37 9.74 2.39 -6.78
C LEU A 37 9.86 1.41 -5.61
N SER A 38 11.07 1.05 -5.19
CA SER A 38 11.28 0.19 -4.03
C SER A 38 10.82 0.83 -2.72
N ALA A 39 11.04 2.14 -2.55
CA ALA A 39 10.55 2.87 -1.39
C ALA A 39 9.01 2.93 -1.36
N GLN A 40 8.36 3.14 -2.50
CA GLN A 40 6.90 3.05 -2.60
C GLN A 40 6.41 1.65 -2.21
N GLY A 41 7.00 0.60 -2.81
CA GLY A 41 6.65 -0.80 -2.52
C GLY A 41 6.85 -1.19 -1.05
N LEU A 42 7.88 -0.65 -0.40
CA LEU A 42 8.10 -0.78 1.04
C LEU A 42 6.90 -0.24 1.82
N VAL A 43 6.50 1.00 1.56
CA VAL A 43 5.39 1.65 2.29
C VAL A 43 4.09 0.88 2.07
N PHE A 44 3.81 0.45 0.84
CA PHE A 44 2.65 -0.41 0.54
C PHE A 44 2.68 -1.72 1.33
N SER A 45 3.84 -2.38 1.41
CA SER A 45 4.00 -3.64 2.14
C SER A 45 3.77 -3.49 3.64
N VAL A 46 4.21 -2.37 4.24
CA VAL A 46 3.96 -2.06 5.66
C VAL A 46 2.47 -1.93 5.93
N ILE A 47 1.78 -1.13 5.12
CA ILE A 47 0.34 -0.88 5.28
C ILE A 47 -0.46 -2.19 5.12
N LEU A 48 -0.12 -3.00 4.11
CA LEU A 48 -0.76 -4.30 3.89
C LEU A 48 -0.45 -5.30 5.01
N GLY A 49 0.79 -5.32 5.52
CA GLY A 49 1.17 -6.16 6.65
C GLY A 49 0.40 -5.83 7.91
N TRP A 50 0.17 -4.54 8.17
CA TRP A 50 -0.68 -4.08 9.27
C TRP A 50 -2.15 -4.49 9.09
N ALA A 51 -2.74 -4.26 7.90
CA ALA A 51 -4.12 -4.64 7.61
C ALA A 51 -4.34 -6.16 7.72
N ALA A 52 -3.38 -6.96 7.22
CA ALA A 52 -3.40 -8.41 7.30
C ALA A 52 -3.27 -8.93 8.74
N ALA A 53 -2.55 -8.19 9.60
CA ALA A 53 -2.44 -8.52 11.01
C ALA A 53 -3.79 -8.31 11.71
N GLN A 54 -4.52 -7.22 11.43
CA GLN A 54 -5.78 -6.94 12.11
C GLN A 54 -6.89 -7.96 11.80
N TYR A 55 -6.93 -8.51 10.58
CA TYR A 55 -7.95 -9.50 10.18
C TYR A 55 -7.98 -10.73 11.13
N PRO A 56 -9.17 -11.15 11.64
CA PRO A 56 -10.52 -10.76 11.26
C PRO A 56 -11.15 -9.64 12.11
N PHE A 57 -10.37 -9.01 12.99
CA PHE A 57 -10.86 -8.00 13.93
C PHE A 57 -10.65 -6.59 13.37
N LEU A 58 -11.63 -5.72 13.56
CA LEU A 58 -11.45 -4.30 13.29
C LEU A 58 -10.79 -3.64 14.51
N ILE A 59 -11.40 -3.83 15.68
CA ILE A 59 -10.90 -3.39 16.99
C ILE A 59 -11.40 -4.43 17.99
N PHE A 60 -10.53 -5.05 18.78
CA PHE A 60 -10.97 -6.09 19.73
C PHE A 60 -11.98 -5.52 20.75
N PRO A 61 -13.12 -6.19 21.01
CA PRO A 61 -13.53 -7.54 20.54
C PRO A 61 -14.38 -7.56 19.24
N LEU A 62 -14.57 -6.43 18.57
CA LEU A 62 -15.40 -6.28 17.38
C LEU A 62 -14.74 -6.90 16.12
N SER A 63 -15.40 -7.91 15.55
CA SER A 63 -14.99 -8.54 14.27
C SER A 63 -15.53 -7.78 13.06
N MET A 64 -14.84 -7.88 11.91
CA MET A 64 -15.31 -7.28 10.66
C MET A 64 -16.69 -7.80 10.24
N GLU A 65 -16.99 -9.08 10.50
CA GLU A 65 -18.29 -9.67 10.14
C GLU A 65 -19.43 -9.11 11.00
N ALA A 66 -19.16 -8.80 12.27
CA ALA A 66 -20.15 -8.27 13.19
C ALA A 66 -20.48 -6.79 12.93
N VAL A 67 -19.54 -6.02 12.36
CA VAL A 67 -19.66 -4.56 12.19
C VAL A 67 -19.68 -4.14 10.71
N LYS A 68 -19.88 -5.08 9.78
CA LYS A 68 -19.97 -4.75 8.35
C LYS A 68 -21.21 -3.89 8.06
N ALA A 69 -21.04 -2.90 7.19
CA ALA A 69 -22.15 -2.15 6.64
C ALA A 69 -23.07 -3.04 5.79
N PRO A 70 -24.33 -2.62 5.52
CA PRO A 70 -25.21 -3.33 4.60
C PRO A 70 -24.56 -3.55 3.22
N PRO A 71 -24.82 -4.67 2.54
CA PRO A 71 -24.16 -5.02 1.26
C PRO A 71 -24.27 -3.93 0.19
N ALA A 72 -25.41 -3.23 0.11
CA ALA A 72 -25.63 -2.15 -0.84
C ALA A 72 -24.63 -0.98 -0.65
N VAL A 73 -24.35 -0.62 0.61
CA VAL A 73 -23.40 0.45 0.93
C VAL A 73 -21.98 0.02 0.57
N LEU A 74 -21.60 -1.23 0.87
CA LEU A 74 -20.28 -1.76 0.51
C LEU A 74 -20.06 -1.73 -1.01
N TRP A 75 -21.05 -2.15 -1.79
CA TRP A 75 -20.96 -2.09 -3.25
C TRP A 75 -20.88 -0.65 -3.77
N ALA A 76 -21.66 0.27 -3.21
CA ALA A 76 -21.58 1.69 -3.57
C ALA A 76 -20.18 2.27 -3.28
N MET A 77 -19.60 1.94 -2.12
CA MET A 77 -18.24 2.36 -1.77
C MET A 77 -17.18 1.77 -2.70
N ILE A 78 -17.29 0.48 -3.04
CA ILE A 78 -16.36 -0.18 -3.97
C ILE A 78 -16.38 0.52 -5.33
N TRP A 79 -17.58 0.76 -5.89
CA TRP A 79 -17.69 1.45 -7.17
C TRP A 79 -17.19 2.89 -7.09
N SER A 80 -17.55 3.62 -6.04
CA SER A 80 -17.06 4.98 -5.82
C SER A 80 -15.53 5.05 -5.75
N LEU A 81 -14.89 4.12 -5.03
CA LEU A 81 -13.44 4.02 -4.93
C LEU A 81 -12.80 3.61 -6.27
N ALA A 82 -13.42 2.69 -7.00
CA ALA A 82 -12.93 2.25 -8.30
C ALA A 82 -12.94 3.40 -9.32
N PHE A 83 -14.08 4.08 -9.50
CA PHE A 83 -14.19 5.22 -10.40
C PHE A 83 -13.29 6.39 -9.96
N GLY A 84 -13.27 6.67 -8.66
CA GLY A 84 -12.37 7.68 -8.09
C GLY A 84 -10.90 7.36 -8.37
N SER A 85 -10.48 6.11 -8.24
CA SER A 85 -9.09 5.70 -8.51
C SER A 85 -8.74 5.78 -9.99
N VAL A 86 -9.66 5.37 -10.88
CA VAL A 86 -9.50 5.47 -12.34
C VAL A 86 -9.35 6.92 -12.78
N LEU A 87 -9.96 7.87 -12.07
CA LEU A 87 -9.80 9.31 -12.36
C LEU A 87 -8.54 9.89 -11.70
N LEU A 88 -8.30 9.58 -10.43
CA LEU A 88 -7.23 10.17 -9.63
C LEU A 88 -5.85 9.70 -10.06
N ILE A 89 -5.67 8.40 -10.33
CA ILE A 89 -4.35 7.84 -10.66
C ILE A 89 -3.79 8.47 -11.96
N PRO A 90 -4.53 8.52 -13.08
CA PRO A 90 -4.04 9.19 -14.30
C PRO A 90 -3.81 10.68 -14.10
N SER A 91 -4.67 11.37 -13.34
CA SER A 91 -4.52 12.80 -13.07
C SER A 91 -3.21 13.08 -12.32
N LEU A 92 -2.90 12.30 -11.28
CA LEU A 92 -1.66 12.43 -10.53
C LEU A 92 -0.46 12.03 -11.37
N ALA A 93 -0.57 10.97 -12.17
CA ALA A 93 0.50 10.56 -13.08
C ALA A 93 0.81 11.67 -14.11
N PHE A 94 -0.22 12.28 -14.70
CA PHE A 94 -0.08 13.39 -15.63
C PHE A 94 0.52 14.62 -14.96
N LEU A 95 0.06 14.96 -13.75
CA LEU A 95 0.62 16.06 -12.95
C LEU A 95 2.12 15.84 -12.69
N LEU A 96 2.49 14.67 -12.19
CA LEU A 96 3.88 14.33 -11.90
C LEU A 96 4.71 14.33 -13.19
N TYR A 97 4.18 13.81 -14.30
CA TYR A 97 4.87 13.83 -15.59
C TYR A 97 5.15 15.27 -16.06
N LEU A 98 4.13 16.14 -16.01
CA LEU A 98 4.23 17.51 -16.48
C LEU A 98 5.23 18.34 -15.66
N PHE A 99 5.24 18.19 -14.34
CA PHE A 99 6.07 18.99 -13.45
C PHE A 99 7.48 18.42 -13.22
N LYS A 100 7.68 17.10 -13.36
CA LYS A 100 8.99 16.47 -13.15
C LYS A 100 9.96 16.66 -14.34
N GLY A 101 9.47 17.10 -15.50
CA GLY A 101 10.25 17.27 -16.73
C GLY A 101 11.02 18.59 -16.88
N LYS A 102 10.76 19.61 -16.05
CA LYS A 102 11.47 20.90 -16.15
C LYS A 102 12.74 20.88 -15.30
N LYS A 103 13.85 20.40 -15.87
CA LYS A 103 15.18 20.84 -15.42
C LYS A 103 15.33 22.31 -15.83
N PRO A 104 15.56 23.25 -14.91
CA PRO A 104 16.04 24.58 -15.30
C PRO A 104 17.39 24.38 -16.00
N LEU A 105 17.51 24.93 -17.21
CA LEU A 105 18.79 25.08 -17.92
C LEU A 105 19.68 26.07 -17.15
#